data_AF-A0A1Z1F893-F1
#
_entry.id   AF-A0A1Z1F893-F1
#
_cell.length_a   1.000
_cell.length_b   1.000
_cell.length_c   1.000
_cell.angle_alpha   90.00
_cell.angle_beta   90.00
_cell.angle_gamma   90.00
#
_symmetry.space_group_name_H-M   'P 1'
#
loop_
_entity.id
_entity.type
_entity.pdbx_description
1 polymer ?
#
loop_
_entity_poly.entity_id
_entity_poly.type
_entity_poly.pdbx_seq_one_letter_code
_entity_poly.pdbx_strand_id
1 'polypeptide(L)'
;MTRPVALQVYLSDTLAEQVRKAASDHDMSVSEWLRSIIADRCGEHDLATRHDTSITRILRMMVFARVGVDGLLAGHADPTLRDRIYKVYRRQCTAIGLPSPAAEGGRDEA
;
A
#
# COMPACT_ATOMS: atom_id res chain seq x y z
N MET A 1 1.63 27.43 6.71
CA MET A 1 1.03 26.12 7.01
C MET A 1 0.22 26.24 8.28
N THR A 2 -1.07 25.91 8.24
CA THR A 2 -1.97 25.98 9.40
C THR A 2 -1.70 24.81 10.32
N ARG A 3 -1.52 25.08 11.62
CA ARG A 3 -1.27 24.04 12.62
C ARG A 3 -2.56 23.21 12.83
N PRO A 4 -2.49 21.88 12.95
CA PRO A 4 -3.66 21.07 13.28
C PRO A 4 -4.28 21.50 14.61
N VAL A 5 -5.62 21.51 14.69
CA VAL A 5 -6.38 21.77 15.92
C VAL A 5 -6.85 20.45 16.50
N ALA A 6 -6.65 20.25 17.81
CA ALA A 6 -7.13 19.07 18.51
C ALA A 6 -8.61 19.23 18.88
N LEU A 7 -9.44 18.27 18.49
CA LEU A 7 -10.84 18.16 18.92
C LEU A 7 -10.95 17.01 19.92
N GLN A 8 -11.47 17.29 21.11
CA GLN A 8 -11.71 16.28 22.15
C GLN A 8 -13.19 15.93 22.18
N VAL A 9 -13.50 14.63 22.17
CA VAL A 9 -14.87 14.11 22.22
C VAL A 9 -14.92 12.99 23.24
N TYR A 10 -15.94 13.01 24.10
CA TYR A 10 -16.23 11.92 25.03
C TYR A 10 -17.11 10.89 24.33
N LEU A 11 -16.67 9.63 24.37
CA LEU A 11 -17.37 8.48 23.79
C LEU A 11 -17.74 7.52 24.92
N SER A 12 -18.79 6.72 24.72
CA SER A 12 -19.00 5.55 25.58
C SER A 12 -17.85 4.56 25.39
N ASP A 13 -17.57 3.75 26.41
CA ASP A 13 -16.50 2.74 26.35
C ASP A 13 -16.69 1.80 25.16
N THR A 14 -17.93 1.37 24.92
CA THR A 14 -18.31 0.52 23.79
C THR A 14 -17.95 1.14 22.44
N LEU A 15 -18.18 2.44 22.27
CA LEU A 15 -17.89 3.15 21.03
C LEU A 15 -16.38 3.38 20.89
N ALA A 16 -15.67 3.68 21.98
CA ALA A 16 -14.23 3.83 21.98
C ALA A 16 -13.53 2.52 21.56
N GLU A 17 -14.01 1.37 22.01
CA GLU A 17 -13.50 0.06 21.59
C GLU A 17 -13.77 -0.20 20.10
N GLN A 18 -14.97 0.10 19.61
CA GLN A 18 -15.30 -0.04 18.19
C GLN A 18 -14.41 0.84 17.30
N VAL A 19 -14.14 2.08 17.73
CA VAL A 19 -13.24 3.00 17.03
C VAL A 19 -11.81 2.47 17.00
N ARG A 20 -11.30 1.96 18.13
CA ARG A 20 -9.94 1.37 18.19
C ARG A 20 -9.83 0.15 17.29
N LYS A 21 -10.85 -0.71 17.29
CA LYS A 21 -10.89 -1.89 16.43
C LYS A 21 -10.89 -1.49 14.95
N ALA A 22 -11.76 -0.56 14.56
CA ALA A 22 -11.83 -0.10 13.19
C ALA A 22 -10.51 0.53 12.71
N ALA A 23 -9.86 1.34 13.56
CA ALA A 23 -8.54 1.88 13.24
C ALA A 23 -7.49 0.77 13.02
N SER A 24 -7.50 -0.26 13.87
CA SER A 24 -6.62 -1.43 13.71
C SER A 24 -6.92 -2.24 12.45
N ASP A 25 -8.19 -2.42 12.09
CA ASP A 25 -8.61 -3.14 10.88
C ASP A 25 -8.13 -2.43 9.60
N HIS A 26 -7.89 -1.11 9.68
CA HIS A 26 -7.36 -0.28 8.60
C HIS A 26 -5.85 -0.01 8.68
N ASP A 27 -5.14 -0.61 9.64
CA ASP A 27 -3.71 -0.37 9.90
C ASP A 27 -3.38 1.13 10.11
N MET A 28 -4.28 1.84 10.78
CA MET A 28 -4.20 3.28 11.04
C MET A 28 -4.17 3.58 12.54
N SER A 29 -3.57 4.72 12.91
CA SER A 29 -3.79 5.26 14.25
C SER A 29 -5.24 5.74 14.40
N VAL A 30 -5.77 5.72 15.64
CA VAL A 30 -7.13 6.20 15.92
C VAL A 30 -7.34 7.64 15.45
N SER A 31 -6.33 8.50 15.60
CA SER A 31 -6.41 9.89 15.16
C SER A 31 -6.44 10.03 13.64
N GLU A 32 -5.68 9.21 12.91
CA GLU A 32 -5.68 9.17 11.44
C GLU A 32 -7.03 8.69 10.92
N TRP A 33 -7.56 7.62 11.51
CA TRP A 33 -8.84 7.04 11.14
C TRP A 33 -10.02 7.99 11.42
N LEU A 34 -10.03 8.66 12.58
CA LEU A 34 -11.04 9.68 12.86
C LEU A 34 -10.92 10.89 11.93
N ARG A 35 -9.68 11.32 11.63
CA ARG A 35 -9.43 12.41 10.68
C ARG A 35 -9.98 12.07 9.29
N SER A 36 -9.79 10.83 8.80
CA SER A 36 -10.29 10.43 7.48
C SER A 36 -11.81 10.46 7.41
N ILE A 37 -12.50 9.98 8.45
CA ILE A 37 -13.97 10.02 8.54
C ILE A 37 -14.48 11.46 8.61
N ILE A 38 -13.88 12.30 9.44
CA ILE A 38 -14.29 13.71 9.57
C ILE A 38 -14.08 14.43 8.23
N ALA A 39 -12.94 14.21 7.57
CA ALA A 39 -12.67 14.81 6.27
C ALA A 39 -13.70 14.38 5.21
N ASP A 40 -14.03 13.09 5.14
CA ASP A 40 -15.05 12.56 4.24
C ASP A 40 -16.43 13.21 4.50
N ARG A 41 -16.88 13.22 5.76
CA ARG A 41 -18.19 13.77 6.13
C ARG A 41 -18.29 15.29 6.02
N CYS A 42 -17.21 16.02 6.23
CA CYS A 42 -17.16 17.48 6.11
C CYS A 42 -16.92 17.95 4.67
N GLY A 43 -16.87 17.04 3.69
CA GLY A 43 -16.64 17.42 2.30
C GLY A 43 -15.19 17.84 2.00
N GLU A 44 -14.26 17.60 2.93
CA GLU A 44 -12.82 17.82 2.76
C GLU A 44 -12.19 16.65 1.96
N HIS A 45 -12.81 16.34 0.81
CA HIS A 45 -12.47 15.21 -0.06
C HIS A 45 -11.03 15.28 -0.54
N ASP A 46 -10.40 16.46 -0.55
CA ASP A 46 -9.02 16.63 -0.99
C ASP A 46 -8.04 15.82 -0.13
N LEU A 47 -8.33 15.52 1.14
CA LEU A 47 -7.43 14.73 2.00
C LEU A 47 -7.57 13.20 1.79
N ALA A 48 -8.80 12.69 1.74
CA ALA A 48 -9.05 11.27 1.44
C ALA A 48 -8.66 10.93 -0.02
N THR A 49 -8.97 11.83 -0.95
CA THR A 49 -8.56 11.72 -2.36
C THR A 49 -7.05 11.83 -2.50
N ARG A 50 -6.35 12.67 -1.72
CA ARG A 50 -4.86 12.69 -1.74
C ARG A 50 -4.24 11.40 -1.22
N HIS A 51 -4.81 10.76 -0.20
CA HIS A 51 -4.32 9.47 0.29
C HIS A 51 -4.52 8.37 -0.78
N ASP A 52 -5.71 8.29 -1.35
CA ASP A 52 -6.05 7.33 -2.41
C ASP A 52 -5.28 7.60 -3.72
N THR A 53 -5.10 8.87 -4.08
CA THR A 53 -4.29 9.30 -5.23
C THR A 53 -2.81 9.00 -5.00
N SER A 54 -2.31 9.11 -3.76
CA SER A 54 -0.93 8.79 -3.43
C SER A 54 -0.67 7.29 -3.52
N ILE A 55 -1.58 6.46 -3.00
CA ILE A 55 -1.52 5.00 -3.16
C ILE A 55 -1.58 4.63 -4.64
N THR A 56 -2.55 5.16 -5.38
CA THR A 56 -2.69 4.92 -6.83
C THR A 56 -1.44 5.33 -7.61
N ARG A 57 -0.83 6.47 -7.25
CA ARG A 57 0.42 6.93 -7.86
C ARG A 57 1.60 6.00 -7.55
N ILE A 58 1.70 5.55 -6.30
CA ILE A 58 2.73 4.59 -5.88
C ILE A 58 2.56 3.27 -6.63
N LEU A 59 1.33 2.75 -6.72
CA LEU A 59 1.01 1.53 -7.46
C LEU A 59 1.38 1.65 -8.94
N ARG A 60 1.03 2.77 -9.60
CA ARG A 60 1.42 3.03 -10.99
C ARG A 60 2.94 3.02 -11.17
N MET A 61 3.67 3.64 -10.24
CA MET A 61 5.13 3.69 -10.29
C MET A 61 5.77 2.31 -10.04
N MET A 62 5.21 1.52 -9.12
CA MET A 62 5.65 0.15 -8.87
C MET A 62 5.41 -0.77 -10.07
N VAL A 63 4.24 -0.67 -10.70
CA VAL A 63 3.91 -1.41 -11.93
C VAL A 63 4.87 -1.02 -13.06
N PHE A 64 5.10 0.28 -13.26
CA PHE A 64 6.05 0.76 -14.26
C PHE A 64 7.46 0.24 -14.01
N ALA A 65 7.94 0.32 -12.77
CA ALA A 65 9.26 -0.19 -12.39
C ALA A 65 9.38 -1.71 -12.65
N ARG A 66 8.35 -2.49 -12.28
CA ARG A 66 8.32 -3.93 -12.54
C ARG A 66 8.41 -4.24 -14.03
N VAL A 67 7.54 -3.64 -14.85
CA VAL A 67 7.50 -3.87 -16.31
C VAL A 67 8.82 -3.43 -16.95
N GLY A 68 9.38 -2.29 -16.54
CA GLY A 68 10.65 -1.79 -17.05
C GLY A 68 11.82 -2.74 -16.74
N VAL A 69 11.87 -3.27 -15.51
CA VAL A 69 12.87 -4.27 -15.12
C VAL A 69 12.69 -5.57 -15.91
N ASP A 70 11.46 -6.07 -16.05
CA ASP A 70 11.19 -7.30 -16.82
C ASP A 70 11.57 -7.16 -18.30
N GLY A 71 11.33 -6.00 -18.89
CA GLY A 71 11.75 -5.66 -20.25
C GLY A 71 13.28 -5.59 -20.40
N LEU A 72 13.97 -4.97 -19.44
CA LEU A 72 15.43 -4.91 -19.42
C LEU A 72 16.05 -6.32 -19.29
N LEU A 73 15.45 -7.18 -18.46
CA LEU A 73 15.89 -8.56 -18.29
C LEU A 73 15.55 -9.44 -19.49
N ALA A 74 14.51 -9.11 -20.27
CA ALA A 74 14.14 -9.82 -21.49
C ALA A 74 15.21 -9.69 -22.59
N GLY A 75 15.75 -8.48 -22.76
CA GLY A 75 16.75 -8.18 -23.77
C GLY A 75 18.19 -8.48 -23.33
N HIS A 76 18.38 -9.05 -22.14
CA HIS A 76 19.71 -9.30 -21.60
C HIS A 76 20.36 -10.52 -22.26
N ALA A 77 21.67 -10.45 -22.55
CA ALA A 77 22.41 -11.51 -23.24
C ALA A 77 22.46 -12.85 -22.47
N ASP A 78 22.32 -12.78 -21.14
CA ASP A 78 22.17 -13.97 -20.29
C ASP A 78 20.68 -14.28 -20.04
N PRO A 79 20.14 -15.36 -20.62
CA PRO A 79 18.74 -15.74 -20.47
C PRO A 79 18.41 -16.26 -19.05
N THR A 80 19.41 -16.64 -18.26
CA THR A 80 19.21 -17.16 -16.89
C THR A 80 19.18 -16.06 -15.83
N LEU A 81 19.55 -14.82 -16.20
CA LEU A 81 19.63 -13.70 -15.26
C LEU A 81 18.27 -13.40 -14.62
N ARG A 82 17.20 -13.45 -15.41
CA ARG A 82 15.83 -13.21 -14.95
C ARG A 82 15.46 -14.15 -13.80
N ASP A 83 15.66 -15.46 -13.97
CA ASP A 83 15.34 -16.47 -12.95
C ASP A 83 16.16 -16.28 -11.67
N ARG A 84 17.44 -15.89 -11.80
CA ARG A 84 18.30 -15.63 -10.64
C ARG A 84 17.80 -14.42 -9.84
N ILE A 85 17.39 -13.35 -10.50
CA ILE A 85 16.82 -12.17 -9.84
C ILE A 85 15.51 -12.52 -9.13
N TYR A 86 14.61 -13.26 -9.77
CA TYR A 86 13.36 -13.70 -9.12
C TYR A 86 13.61 -14.60 -7.90
N LYS A 87 14.63 -15.46 -7.94
CA LYS A 87 15.04 -16.26 -6.77
C LYS A 87 15.54 -15.37 -5.62
N VAL A 88 16.36 -14.37 -5.90
CA VAL A 88 16.84 -13.42 -4.88
C VAL A 88 15.68 -12.58 -4.32
N TYR A 89 14.80 -12.09 -5.17
CA TYR A 89 13.61 -11.33 -4.79
C TYR A 89 12.73 -12.12 -3.81
N ARG A 90 12.39 -13.38 -4.12
CA ARG A 90 11.61 -14.23 -3.20
C ARG A 90 12.28 -14.38 -1.83
N ARG A 91 13.59 -14.63 -1.79
CA ARG A 91 14.35 -14.74 -0.54
C ARG A 91 14.28 -13.46 0.28
N GLN A 92 14.41 -12.31 -0.37
CA GLN A 92 14.32 -11.01 0.29
C GLN A 92 12.92 -10.74 0.85
N CYS A 93 11.86 -11.02 0.09
CA CYS A 93 10.47 -10.91 0.57
C CYS A 93 10.24 -11.75 1.83
N THR A 94 10.69 -13.02 1.83
CA THR A 94 10.59 -13.89 3.00
C THR A 94 11.38 -13.34 4.19
N ALA A 95 12.57 -12.79 3.97
CA ALA A 95 13.40 -12.22 5.04
C ALA A 95 12.77 -11.02 5.75
N ILE A 96 11.93 -10.26 5.06
CA ILE A 96 11.22 -9.09 5.61
C ILE A 96 9.76 -9.40 5.99
N GLY A 97 9.36 -10.68 6.00
CA GLY A 97 8.02 -11.10 6.42
C GLY A 97 6.92 -10.81 5.40
N LEU A 98 7.25 -10.45 4.16
CA LEU A 98 6.26 -10.33 3.10
C LEU A 98 5.86 -11.72 2.61
N PRO A 99 4.55 -11.97 2.39
CA PRO A 99 4.08 -13.22 1.80
C PRO A 99 4.77 -13.43 0.44
N SER A 100 5.18 -14.66 0.17
CA SER A 100 5.84 -14.97 -1.10
C SER A 100 4.93 -14.53 -2.25
N PRO A 101 5.43 -13.75 -3.21
CA PRO A 101 4.66 -13.44 -4.42
C PRO A 101 4.25 -14.78 -5.05
N ALA A 102 2.96 -14.91 -5.37
CA ALA A 102 2.46 -16.07 -6.09
C ALA A 102 3.33 -16.28 -7.34
N ALA A 103 3.54 -17.55 -7.73
CA ALA A 103 4.19 -17.83 -9.00
C ALA A 103 3.31 -17.23 -10.11
N GLU A 104 3.65 -16.03 -10.59
CA GLU A 104 3.02 -15.46 -11.77
C GLU A 104 3.35 -16.38 -12.95
N GLY A 105 2.37 -17.23 -13.25
CA GLY A 105 1.79 -17.34 -14.58
C GLY A 105 2.76 -17.30 -15.75
N GLY A 106 3.66 -18.28 -15.81
CA GLY A 106 4.10 -18.78 -17.11
C GLY A 106 2.95 -19.58 -17.73
N ARG A 107 2.12 -18.94 -18.56
CA ARG A 107 1.32 -19.63 -19.56
C ARG A 107 1.31 -18.80 -20.85
N ASP A 108 2.04 -19.36 -21.82
CA ASP A 108 2.00 -19.16 -23.27
C ASP A 108 1.93 -17.73 -23.81
N GLU A 109 3.05 -17.36 -24.43
CA GLU A 109 3.04 -16.63 -25.69
C GLU A 109 2.22 -17.40 -26.74
N ALA A 110 1.28 -16.71 -27.40
CA ALA A 110 0.77 -17.03 -28.72
C ALA A 110 0.52 -15.72 -29.48
#